data_AF-A0A2H5QXV9-F1
#
_entry.id   AF-A0A2H5QXV9-F1
#
_cell.length_a   1.000
_cell.length_b   1.000
_cell.length_c   1.000
_cell.angle_alpha   90.00
_cell.angle_beta   90.00
_cell.angle_gamma   90.00
#
_symmetry.space_group_name_H-M   'P 1'
#
loop_
_entity.id
_entity.type
_entity.pdbx_description
1 polymer ?
#
loop_
_entity_poly.entity_id
_entity_poly.type
_entity_poly.pdbx_seq_one_letter_code
_entity_poly.pdbx_strand_id
1 'polypeptide(L)'
;MANDNEILRGKRSLPPADYIFKIKSFNLLADSTVNRFESGVFESGGYYWRLVFYPKGNESSDHLSLYVKIDESNSYSNAAWSVNVYYRLFVYDQIRKDYLAVQDAKSPVRTFDQHTSEWGFGKFLTLAEFNQHLKGYLLNNTCTFGAEVHVIKPTDTDGTLSKEDSLAVIRERGIDCGCNQFVGCLFTAFIKSIKTLIIDRVPCLGILLNLE
;
A
#
# COMPACT_ATOMS: atom_id res chain seq x y z
N MET A 1 21.07 -15.66 21.93
CA MET A 1 19.68 -15.76 22.45
C MET A 1 18.77 -15.47 21.27
N ALA A 2 18.06 -16.49 20.76
CA ALA A 2 17.17 -16.31 19.63
C ALA A 2 15.96 -15.48 20.10
N ASN A 3 15.86 -14.25 19.63
CA ASN A 3 14.62 -13.50 19.75
C ASN A 3 13.66 -14.12 18.73
N ASP A 4 12.79 -15.01 19.21
CA ASP A 4 11.61 -15.39 18.45
C ASP A 4 10.71 -14.15 18.36
N ASN A 5 10.97 -13.34 17.32
CA ASN A 5 10.07 -12.31 16.87
C ASN A 5 8.77 -13.02 16.52
N GLU A 6 7.71 -12.76 17.28
CA GLU A 6 6.42 -13.39 17.04
C GLU A 6 5.88 -12.81 15.73
N ILE A 7 5.98 -13.58 14.65
CA ILE A 7 5.51 -13.19 13.33
C ILE A 7 4.03 -13.53 13.23
N LEU A 8 3.18 -12.54 12.96
CA LEU A 8 1.77 -12.76 12.67
C LEU A 8 1.60 -13.16 11.22
N ARG A 9 0.89 -14.26 11.01
CA ARG A 9 0.52 -14.79 9.70
C ARG A 9 -1.01 -14.82 9.61
N GLY A 10 -1.56 -14.18 8.59
CA GLY A 10 -3.02 -14.09 8.38
C GLY A 10 -3.40 -14.26 6.92
N LYS A 11 -4.58 -14.82 6.65
CA LYS A 11 -5.14 -14.87 5.30
C LYS A 11 -5.89 -13.57 4.99
N ARG A 12 -5.77 -13.08 3.76
CA ARG A 12 -6.46 -11.88 3.26
C ARG A 12 -6.89 -12.09 1.82
N SER A 13 -8.16 -11.81 1.49
CA SER A 13 -8.68 -11.92 0.12
C SER A 13 -8.34 -10.70 -0.75
N LEU A 14 -8.17 -9.53 -0.14
CA LEU A 14 -7.84 -8.30 -0.85
C LEU A 14 -6.35 -8.23 -1.20
N PRO A 15 -6.00 -7.70 -2.38
CA PRO A 15 -4.60 -7.49 -2.75
C PRO A 15 -3.90 -6.50 -1.79
N PRO A 16 -2.56 -6.54 -1.77
CA PRO A 16 -1.74 -5.49 -1.15
C PRO A 16 -2.05 -4.13 -1.78
N ALA A 17 -2.09 -3.08 -0.96
CA ALA A 17 -2.43 -1.73 -1.43
C ALA A 17 -1.35 -1.09 -2.31
N ASP A 18 -0.07 -1.25 -1.95
CA ASP A 18 1.00 -0.44 -2.56
C ASP A 18 1.68 -1.12 -3.73
N TYR A 19 2.01 -2.42 -3.62
CA TYR A 19 2.80 -3.08 -4.65
C TYR A 19 2.60 -4.59 -4.77
N ILE A 20 2.58 -5.07 -6.01
CA ILE A 20 2.52 -6.48 -6.37
C ILE A 20 3.70 -6.81 -7.28
N PHE A 21 4.50 -7.79 -6.88
CA PHE A 21 5.66 -8.24 -7.61
C PHE A 21 5.46 -9.67 -8.11
N LYS A 22 5.25 -9.82 -9.42
CA LYS A 22 5.03 -11.13 -10.07
C LYS A 22 6.31 -11.64 -10.74
N ILE A 23 6.72 -12.84 -10.36
CA ILE A 23 7.82 -13.58 -10.97
C ILE A 23 7.22 -14.60 -11.94
N LYS A 24 7.61 -14.53 -13.23
CA LYS A 24 7.10 -15.43 -14.29
C LYS A 24 7.94 -16.70 -14.49
N SER A 25 9.20 -16.69 -14.04
CA SER A 25 10.13 -17.79 -14.25
C SER A 25 10.99 -18.01 -13.00
N PHE A 26 10.38 -18.58 -11.96
CA PHE A 26 11.06 -18.78 -10.67
C PHE A 26 12.31 -19.65 -10.77
N ASN A 27 12.26 -20.74 -11.53
CA ASN A 27 13.40 -21.65 -11.69
C ASN A 27 14.64 -20.94 -12.24
N LEU A 28 14.49 -19.96 -13.14
CA LEU A 28 15.63 -19.18 -13.65
C LEU A 28 16.29 -18.35 -12.54
N LEU A 29 15.51 -17.87 -11.57
CA LEU A 29 16.03 -17.15 -10.40
C LEU A 29 16.68 -18.11 -9.40
N ALA A 30 16.07 -19.29 -9.21
CA ALA A 30 16.61 -20.32 -8.32
C ALA A 30 17.92 -20.92 -8.84
N ASP A 31 18.07 -21.09 -10.15
CA ASP A 31 19.28 -21.64 -10.76
C ASP A 31 20.38 -20.59 -10.95
N SER A 32 20.06 -19.32 -10.76
CA SER A 32 21.03 -18.23 -10.84
C SER A 32 22.10 -18.34 -9.75
N THR A 33 23.30 -17.84 -10.07
CA THR A 33 24.38 -17.58 -9.10
C THR A 33 24.05 -16.38 -8.21
N VAL A 34 23.10 -15.54 -8.63
CA VAL A 34 22.64 -14.38 -7.87
C VAL A 34 21.58 -14.83 -6.87
N ASN A 35 21.85 -14.62 -5.58
CA ASN A 35 20.96 -15.05 -4.50
C ASN A 35 19.96 -13.95 -4.05
N ARG A 36 20.04 -12.76 -4.65
CA ARG A 36 19.29 -11.56 -4.26
C ARG A 36 18.68 -10.89 -5.48
N PHE A 37 17.37 -10.68 -5.46
CA PHE A 37 16.64 -10.02 -6.54
C PHE A 37 15.88 -8.83 -6.01
N GLU A 38 15.92 -7.72 -6.75
CA GLU A 38 15.12 -6.53 -6.44
C GLU A 38 13.99 -6.38 -7.45
N SER A 39 12.84 -5.88 -6.99
CA SER A 39 11.76 -5.48 -7.86
C SER A 39 12.02 -4.13 -8.54
N GLY A 40 11.10 -3.72 -9.41
CA GLY A 40 10.96 -2.30 -9.77
C GLY A 40 10.66 -1.42 -8.55
N VAL A 41 10.88 -0.11 -8.72
CA VAL A 41 10.61 0.91 -7.70
C VAL A 41 9.10 1.19 -7.64
N PHE A 42 8.57 1.36 -6.43
CA PHE A 42 7.21 1.82 -6.18
C PHE A 42 7.19 2.95 -5.15
N GLU A 43 6.22 3.85 -5.25
CA GLU A 43 6.09 4.98 -4.33
C GLU A 43 5.02 4.67 -3.27
N SER A 44 5.32 4.96 -2.01
CA SER A 44 4.31 4.99 -0.95
C SER A 44 4.74 5.93 0.18
N GLY A 45 3.79 6.69 0.72
CA GLY A 45 4.02 7.66 1.80
C GLY A 45 4.91 8.85 1.43
N GLY A 46 5.18 9.08 0.14
CA GLY A 46 6.13 10.08 -0.36
C GLY A 46 7.59 9.60 -0.41
N TYR A 47 7.80 8.28 -0.28
CA TYR A 47 9.10 7.63 -0.35
C TYR A 47 9.07 6.56 -1.44
N TYR A 48 10.25 6.25 -1.98
CA TYR A 48 10.43 5.22 -3.00
C TYR A 48 10.93 3.93 -2.35
N TRP A 49 10.39 2.79 -2.77
CA TRP A 49 10.61 1.49 -2.17
C TRP A 49 10.87 0.43 -3.23
N ARG A 50 11.53 -0.66 -2.82
CA ARG A 50 11.71 -1.88 -3.59
C ARG A 50 11.41 -3.09 -2.71
N LEU A 51 10.89 -4.15 -3.32
CA LEU A 51 10.88 -5.47 -2.73
C LEU A 51 12.21 -6.17 -3.02
N VAL A 52 12.79 -6.77 -2.00
CA VAL A 52 14.03 -7.54 -2.08
C VAL A 52 13.73 -8.98 -1.70
N PHE A 53 14.12 -9.89 -2.56
CA PHE A 53 13.72 -11.29 -2.51
C PHE A 53 14.94 -12.21 -2.58
N TYR A 54 15.00 -13.17 -1.66
CA TYR A 54 16.05 -14.19 -1.59
C TYR A 54 15.43 -15.59 -1.73
N PRO A 55 15.47 -16.21 -2.93
CA PRO A 55 14.85 -17.52 -3.17
C PRO A 55 15.51 -18.66 -2.40
N LYS A 56 16.81 -18.53 -2.08
CA LYS A 56 17.59 -19.52 -1.31
C LYS A 56 17.78 -19.11 0.15
N GLY A 57 17.04 -18.09 0.58
CA GLY A 57 17.17 -17.50 1.91
C GLY A 57 18.36 -16.59 2.10
N ASN A 58 18.25 -15.73 3.10
CA ASN A 58 19.30 -14.83 3.56
C ASN A 58 19.87 -15.31 4.91
N GLU A 59 18.99 -15.55 5.88
CA GLU A 59 19.36 -16.04 7.22
C GLU A 59 19.37 -17.57 7.33
N SER A 60 18.59 -18.26 6.51
CA SER A 60 18.39 -19.71 6.57
C SER A 60 18.15 -20.26 5.18
N SER A 61 18.90 -21.28 4.77
CA SER A 61 18.87 -21.82 3.40
C SER A 61 17.60 -22.63 3.07
N ASP A 62 16.81 -22.98 4.07
CA ASP A 62 15.55 -23.71 3.98
C ASP A 62 14.32 -22.78 3.96
N HIS A 63 14.53 -21.46 4.08
CA HIS A 63 13.48 -20.46 4.03
C HIS A 63 13.72 -19.49 2.87
N LEU A 64 12.63 -19.07 2.28
CA LEU A 64 12.58 -17.90 1.42
C LEU A 64 12.55 -16.65 2.30
N SER A 65 13.34 -15.64 1.94
CA SER A 65 13.37 -14.36 2.64
C SER A 65 12.80 -13.25 1.75
N LEU A 66 12.07 -12.33 2.37
CA LEU A 66 11.44 -11.21 1.70
C LEU A 66 11.58 -9.95 2.57
N TYR A 67 12.01 -8.87 1.94
CA TYR A 67 12.27 -7.58 2.58
C TYR A 67 11.71 -6.44 1.74
N VAL A 68 11.46 -5.31 2.40
CA VAL A 68 11.23 -4.02 1.77
C VAL A 68 12.46 -3.15 2.03
N LYS A 69 12.90 -2.46 0.98
CA LYS A 69 14.08 -1.59 1.00
C LYS A 69 13.69 -0.22 0.49
N ILE A 70 14.16 0.83 1.13
CA ILE A 70 13.99 2.19 0.60
C ILE A 70 14.93 2.39 -0.60
N ASP A 71 14.44 3.00 -1.66
CA ASP A 71 15.23 3.35 -2.82
C ASP A 71 15.89 4.72 -2.58
N GLU A 72 17.22 4.69 -2.44
CA GLU A 72 18.02 5.88 -2.14
C GLU A 72 18.35 6.72 -3.38
N SER A 73 18.01 6.24 -4.59
CA SER A 73 18.48 6.83 -5.83
C SER A 73 17.88 8.21 -6.14
N ASN A 74 16.72 8.53 -5.54
CA ASN A 74 15.93 9.71 -5.93
C ASN A 74 15.86 10.86 -4.90
N SER A 75 16.38 10.73 -3.67
CA SER A 75 15.92 11.70 -2.65
C SER A 75 16.76 12.01 -1.41
N TYR A 76 17.92 11.37 -1.16
CA TYR A 76 18.63 11.60 0.12
C TYR A 76 20.06 12.10 -0.06
N SER A 77 20.22 13.27 -0.67
CA SER A 77 21.51 13.96 -0.69
C SER A 77 21.74 14.70 0.64
N ASN A 78 22.70 14.20 1.42
CA ASN A 78 23.45 14.90 2.47
C ASN A 78 22.77 15.14 3.84
N ALA A 79 21.51 14.75 4.06
CA ALA A 79 20.88 14.80 5.38
C ALA A 79 20.70 13.39 5.99
N ALA A 80 20.94 13.27 7.29
CA ALA A 80 20.53 12.10 8.06
C ALA A 80 19.00 12.02 8.05
N TRP A 81 18.46 11.17 7.18
CA TRP A 81 17.05 10.80 7.10
C TRP A 81 16.75 9.63 8.06
N SER A 82 15.55 9.64 8.64
CA SER A 82 15.03 8.54 9.44
C SER A 82 13.53 8.48 9.23
N VAL A 83 13.01 7.30 8.86
CA VAL A 83 11.62 7.11 8.45
C VAL A 83 11.03 5.95 9.22
N ASN A 84 9.97 6.21 9.97
CA ASN A 84 9.24 5.18 10.69
C ASN A 84 8.12 4.61 9.81
N VAL A 85 8.03 3.29 9.73
CA VAL A 85 7.19 2.61 8.75
C VAL A 85 6.51 1.41 9.38
N TYR A 86 5.20 1.31 9.16
CA TYR A 86 4.50 0.03 9.23
C TYR A 86 4.61 -0.65 7.87
N TYR A 87 4.99 -1.91 7.85
CA TYR A 87 4.94 -2.69 6.63
C TYR A 87 4.32 -4.06 6.86
N ARG A 88 3.77 -4.61 5.78
CA ARG A 88 3.23 -5.95 5.72
C ARG A 88 3.61 -6.56 4.39
N LEU A 89 4.10 -7.80 4.43
CA LEU A 89 4.55 -8.51 3.25
C LEU A 89 3.59 -9.65 2.92
N PHE A 90 3.45 -9.95 1.63
CA PHE A 90 2.45 -10.88 1.14
C PHE A 90 3.02 -11.89 0.17
N VAL A 91 2.44 -13.09 0.19
CA VAL A 91 2.57 -14.08 -0.88
C VAL A 91 1.19 -14.55 -1.32
N TYR A 92 0.99 -14.65 -2.63
CA TYR A 92 -0.30 -14.99 -3.22
C TYR A 92 -0.48 -16.50 -3.34
N ASP A 93 -1.57 -17.03 -2.80
CA ASP A 93 -2.04 -18.39 -3.02
C ASP A 93 -2.90 -18.40 -4.29
N GLN A 94 -2.31 -18.91 -5.37
CA GLN A 94 -2.92 -18.89 -6.69
C GLN A 94 -4.10 -19.87 -6.82
N ILE A 95 -4.23 -20.83 -5.90
CA ILE A 95 -5.32 -21.82 -5.90
C ILE A 95 -6.54 -21.22 -5.20
N ARG A 96 -6.35 -20.69 -3.99
CA ARG A 96 -7.43 -20.13 -3.17
C ARG A 96 -7.79 -18.70 -3.54
N LYS A 97 -6.98 -18.05 -4.40
CA LYS A 97 -7.13 -16.63 -4.78
C LYS A 97 -7.10 -15.73 -3.54
N ASP A 98 -6.22 -16.06 -2.60
CA ASP A 98 -6.02 -15.32 -1.36
C ASP A 98 -4.54 -14.98 -1.17
N TYR A 99 -4.24 -14.16 -0.16
CA TYR A 99 -2.90 -13.78 0.22
C TYR A 99 -2.61 -14.27 1.63
N LEU A 100 -1.41 -14.80 1.81
CA LEU A 100 -0.81 -14.91 3.14
C LEU A 100 -0.12 -13.58 3.45
N ALA A 101 -0.67 -12.85 4.39
CA ALA A 101 -0.13 -11.64 4.97
C ALA A 101 0.80 -11.99 6.13
N VAL A 102 1.98 -11.37 6.17
CA VAL A 102 2.99 -11.54 7.20
C VAL A 102 3.40 -10.18 7.74
N GLN A 103 3.35 -10.02 9.06
CA GLN A 103 3.78 -8.81 9.77
C GLN A 103 4.43 -9.18 11.10
N ASP A 104 5.19 -8.25 11.67
CA ASP A 104 5.77 -8.40 13.01
C ASP A 104 4.73 -8.05 14.08
N ALA A 105 4.49 -8.95 15.06
CA ALA A 105 3.57 -8.67 16.18
C ALA A 105 4.17 -7.71 17.20
N LYS A 106 5.46 -7.88 17.50
CA LYS A 106 6.14 -7.25 18.63
C LYS A 106 6.61 -5.85 18.28
N SER A 107 7.13 -5.68 17.06
CA SER A 107 7.67 -4.42 16.56
C SER A 107 7.10 -4.10 15.18
N PRO A 108 5.82 -3.72 15.10
CA PRO A 108 5.13 -3.48 13.84
C PRO A 108 5.65 -2.22 13.12
N VAL A 109 6.27 -1.30 13.86
CA VAL A 109 6.98 -0.14 13.32
C VAL A 109 8.46 -0.47 13.19
N ARG A 110 9.05 -0.17 12.03
CA ARG A 110 10.49 -0.20 11.82
C ARG A 110 10.99 1.16 11.35
N THR A 111 12.17 1.52 11.81
CA THR A 111 12.86 2.75 11.45
C THR A 111 13.85 2.42 10.33
N PHE A 112 13.68 3.06 9.18
CA PHE A 112 14.63 3.04 8.09
C PHE A 112 15.53 4.26 8.21
N ASP A 113 16.83 4.07 8.07
CA ASP A 113 17.84 5.15 8.09
C ASP A 113 19.06 4.77 7.23
N GLN A 114 20.11 5.59 7.23
CA GLN A 114 21.34 5.35 6.45
C GLN A 114 22.03 4.03 6.83
N HIS A 115 21.83 3.56 8.06
CA HIS A 115 22.49 2.36 8.57
C HIS A 115 21.64 1.11 8.30
N THR A 116 20.31 1.28 8.24
CA THR A 116 19.32 0.22 8.10
C THR A 116 18.25 0.58 7.07
N SER A 117 18.60 0.47 5.78
CA SER A 117 17.68 0.80 4.68
C SER A 117 16.79 -0.36 4.23
N GLU A 118 16.90 -1.54 4.86
CA GLU A 118 16.16 -2.76 4.52
C GLU A 118 15.58 -3.43 5.77
N TRP A 119 14.27 -3.75 5.74
CA TRP A 119 13.59 -4.50 6.80
C TRP A 119 12.67 -5.56 6.21
N GLY A 120 12.48 -6.66 6.92
CA GLY A 120 11.66 -7.78 6.44
C GLY A 120 11.81 -9.03 7.29
N PHE A 121 11.62 -10.17 6.64
CA PHE A 121 11.62 -11.47 7.31
C PHE A 121 12.64 -12.41 6.66
N GLY A 122 13.72 -12.72 7.37
CA GLY A 122 14.68 -13.75 6.95
C GLY A 122 14.06 -15.14 6.83
N LYS A 123 13.07 -15.44 7.69
CA LYS A 123 12.27 -16.68 7.65
C LYS A 123 10.83 -16.39 7.20
N PHE A 124 10.68 -15.77 6.03
CA PHE A 124 9.35 -15.37 5.52
C PHE A 124 8.46 -16.58 5.23
N LEU A 125 8.93 -17.57 4.47
CA LEU A 125 8.17 -18.78 4.14
C LEU A 125 9.12 -19.95 3.96
N THR A 126 8.79 -21.13 4.47
CA THR A 126 9.64 -22.31 4.26
C THR A 126 9.64 -22.70 2.78
N LEU A 127 10.78 -23.18 2.27
CA LEU A 127 10.86 -23.67 0.89
C LEU A 127 9.98 -24.92 0.69
N ALA A 128 9.78 -25.71 1.74
CA ALA A 128 8.87 -26.85 1.72
C ALA A 128 7.41 -26.41 1.44
N GLU A 129 6.91 -25.40 2.18
CA GLU A 129 5.56 -24.87 1.94
C GLU A 129 5.44 -24.12 0.62
N PHE A 130 6.48 -23.37 0.24
CA PHE A 130 6.49 -22.63 -1.02
C PHE A 130 6.37 -23.55 -2.25
N ASN A 131 7.12 -24.65 -2.25
CA ASN A 131 7.12 -25.63 -3.34
C ASN A 131 5.95 -26.64 -3.26
N GLN A 132 5.19 -26.64 -2.17
CA GLN A 132 4.05 -27.53 -2.01
C GLN A 132 2.90 -27.10 -2.93
N HIS A 133 2.60 -27.92 -3.95
CA HIS A 133 1.56 -27.62 -4.94
C HIS A 133 0.20 -27.27 -4.30
N LEU A 134 -0.21 -27.95 -3.23
CA LEU A 134 -1.49 -27.71 -2.52
C LEU A 134 -1.58 -26.35 -1.79
N LYS A 135 -0.44 -25.69 -1.55
CA LYS A 135 -0.38 -24.35 -0.96
C LYS A 135 -0.54 -23.25 -2.01
N GLY A 136 -0.29 -23.54 -3.28
CA GLY A 136 -0.58 -22.64 -4.40
C GLY A 136 0.35 -21.42 -4.53
N TYR A 137 1.43 -21.33 -3.75
CA TYR A 137 2.35 -20.18 -3.80
C TYR A 137 3.20 -20.17 -5.08
N LEU A 138 3.73 -21.33 -5.48
CA LEU A 138 4.41 -21.54 -6.76
C LEU A 138 3.53 -22.41 -7.67
N LEU A 139 3.05 -21.83 -8.77
CA LEU A 139 2.23 -22.54 -9.77
C LEU A 139 2.72 -22.19 -11.17
N ASN A 140 2.91 -23.21 -12.01
CA ASN A 140 3.40 -23.06 -13.38
C ASN A 140 4.69 -22.23 -13.48
N ASN A 141 5.63 -22.43 -12.55
CA ASN A 141 6.88 -21.66 -12.45
C ASN A 141 6.69 -20.15 -12.19
N THR A 142 5.48 -19.75 -11.77
CA THR A 142 5.15 -18.37 -11.42
C THR A 142 4.81 -18.25 -9.94
N CYS A 143 5.23 -17.15 -9.32
CA CYS A 143 4.83 -16.77 -7.97
C CYS A 143 4.59 -15.26 -7.89
N THR A 144 3.88 -14.81 -6.88
CA THR A 144 3.54 -13.39 -6.71
C THR A 144 3.67 -12.99 -5.26
N PHE A 145 4.46 -11.96 -5.02
CA PHE A 145 4.66 -11.32 -3.73
C PHE A 145 4.00 -9.93 -3.74
N GLY A 146 3.89 -9.33 -2.57
CA GLY A 146 3.49 -7.94 -2.47
C GLY A 146 3.88 -7.29 -1.16
N ALA A 147 3.70 -5.98 -1.12
CA ALA A 147 4.01 -5.13 0.02
C ALA A 147 2.89 -4.14 0.26
N GLU A 148 2.60 -3.90 1.54
CA GLU A 148 1.95 -2.70 2.04
C GLU A 148 2.96 -1.94 2.88
N VAL A 149 3.07 -0.63 2.65
CA VAL A 149 4.01 0.26 3.31
C VAL A 149 3.24 1.50 3.75
N HIS A 150 3.28 1.81 5.04
CA HIS A 150 2.65 2.98 5.60
C HIS A 150 3.67 3.78 6.38
N VAL A 151 4.03 4.93 5.82
CA VAL A 151 5.00 5.85 6.43
C VAL A 151 4.33 6.66 7.53
N ILE A 152 4.90 6.60 8.72
CA ILE A 152 4.47 7.37 9.88
C ILE A 152 5.14 8.73 9.80
N LYS A 153 4.33 9.77 9.56
CA LYS A 153 4.78 11.15 9.63
C LYS A 153 4.54 11.66 11.06
N PRO A 154 5.58 12.16 11.76
CA PRO A 154 5.36 12.91 12.99
C PRO A 154 4.42 14.07 12.68
N THR A 155 3.29 14.16 13.37
CA THR A 155 2.46 15.36 13.32
C THR A 155 3.15 16.43 14.14
N ASP A 156 3.80 17.38 13.47
CA ASP A 156 4.22 18.65 14.08
C ASP A 156 2.98 19.50 14.34
N THR A 157 2.11 19.10 15.29
CA THR A 157 0.99 19.93 15.72
C THR A 157 0.35 19.37 16.99
N ASP A 158 0.59 20.06 18.11
CA ASP A 158 -0.47 20.34 19.07
C ASP A 158 -1.70 20.79 18.26
N GLY A 159 -2.86 20.17 18.48
CA GLY A 159 -4.05 20.24 17.62
C GLY A 159 -4.64 21.65 17.48
N THR A 160 -3.94 22.55 16.80
CA THR A 160 -4.35 23.91 16.53
C THR A 160 -4.87 23.96 15.12
N LEU A 161 -6.19 24.07 14.98
CA LEU A 161 -6.84 24.37 13.72
C LEU A 161 -6.21 25.64 13.14
N SER A 162 -5.68 25.58 11.93
CA SER A 162 -5.28 26.80 11.22
C SER A 162 -6.52 27.71 11.07
N LYS A 163 -6.33 29.02 10.91
CA LYS A 163 -7.46 29.95 10.68
C LYS A 163 -8.31 29.53 9.47
N GLU A 164 -7.69 28.85 8.51
CA GLU A 164 -8.32 28.39 7.26
C GLU A 164 -9.19 27.15 7.51
N ASP A 165 -8.70 26.20 8.30
CA ASP A 165 -9.47 25.04 8.77
C ASP A 165 -10.61 25.47 9.70
N SER A 166 -10.37 26.49 10.53
CA SER A 166 -11.40 27.09 11.39
C SER A 166 -12.53 27.71 10.56
N LEU A 167 -12.21 28.41 9.46
CA LEU A 167 -13.20 29.00 8.57
C LEU A 167 -14.02 27.95 7.80
N ALA A 168 -13.40 26.84 7.41
CA ALA A 168 -14.10 25.71 6.78
C ALA A 168 -15.10 25.05 7.76
N VAL A 169 -14.67 24.82 9.01
CA VAL A 169 -15.54 24.26 10.06
C VAL A 169 -16.67 25.23 10.45
N ILE A 170 -16.40 26.54 10.51
CA ILE A 170 -17.42 27.55 10.80
C ILE A 170 -18.44 27.65 9.66
N ARG A 171 -18.02 27.52 8.39
CA ARG A 171 -18.95 27.52 7.24
C ARG A 171 -19.92 26.33 7.26
N GLU A 172 -19.48 25.15 7.70
CA GLU A 172 -20.38 23.99 7.81
C GLU A 172 -21.33 24.08 9.01
N ARG A 173 -20.94 24.77 10.09
CA ARG A 173 -21.77 24.95 11.30
C ARG A 173 -22.68 26.18 11.25
N GLY A 174 -22.59 27.00 10.20
CA GLY A 174 -23.37 28.23 10.01
C GLY A 174 -24.75 28.04 9.37
N ILE A 175 -25.35 26.84 9.43
CA ILE A 175 -26.72 26.59 9.00
C ILE A 175 -27.48 25.97 10.17
N ASP A 176 -27.81 26.80 11.16
CA ASP A 176 -29.18 26.88 11.72
C ASP A 176 -29.21 27.83 12.91
N CYS A 177 -29.93 28.93 12.75
CA CYS A 177 -30.91 29.43 13.73
C CYS A 177 -31.67 30.63 13.15
N GLY A 178 -32.78 30.34 12.47
CA GLY A 178 -34.06 31.05 12.64
C GLY A 178 -34.22 32.47 12.10
N CYS A 179 -34.69 32.59 10.85
CA CYS A 179 -35.96 33.30 10.60
C CYS A 179 -36.52 32.96 9.21
N ASN A 180 -37.80 32.63 9.17
CA ASN A 180 -38.58 32.26 7.99
C ASN A 180 -38.52 33.31 6.88
N GLN A 181 -38.15 32.86 5.67
CA GLN A 181 -38.77 33.09 4.35
C GLN A 181 -37.69 32.93 3.26
N PHE A 182 -38.06 32.32 2.12
CA PHE A 182 -37.22 31.91 0.98
C PHE A 182 -36.71 30.46 0.96
N VAL A 183 -37.65 29.53 1.11
CA VAL A 183 -37.65 28.30 0.29
C VAL A 183 -37.83 28.74 -1.17
N GLY A 184 -36.74 29.02 -1.88
CA GLY A 184 -36.80 29.49 -3.28
C GLY A 184 -35.46 29.62 -4.00
N CYS A 185 -34.36 29.91 -3.30
CA CYS A 185 -33.06 30.13 -3.96
C CYS A 185 -32.11 28.92 -3.97
N LEU A 186 -32.33 27.91 -3.12
CA LEU A 186 -31.45 26.73 -3.06
C LEU A 186 -31.82 25.63 -4.08
N PHE A 187 -33.07 25.60 -4.55
CA PHE A 187 -33.49 24.63 -5.57
C PHE A 187 -32.97 25.00 -6.98
N THR A 188 -32.77 26.28 -7.27
CA THR A 188 -32.31 26.76 -8.58
C THR A 188 -30.81 26.61 -8.79
N ALA A 189 -29.99 26.73 -7.74
CA ALA A 189 -28.54 26.53 -7.85
C ALA A 189 -28.14 25.05 -7.99
N PHE A 190 -28.86 24.15 -7.29
CA PHE A 190 -28.57 22.72 -7.33
C PHE A 190 -28.94 22.09 -8.69
N ILE A 191 -30.06 22.50 -9.30
CA ILE A 191 -30.44 22.05 -10.65
C ILE A 191 -29.50 22.59 -11.73
N LYS A 192 -28.97 23.81 -11.58
CA LYS A 192 -28.05 24.40 -12.57
C LYS A 192 -26.67 23.72 -12.57
N SER A 193 -26.20 23.25 -11.42
CA SER A 193 -24.93 22.51 -11.32
C SER A 193 -25.05 21.07 -11.84
N ILE A 194 -26.20 20.42 -11.65
CA ILE A 194 -26.46 19.07 -12.21
C ILE A 194 -26.66 19.12 -13.73
N LYS A 195 -27.27 20.18 -14.29
CA LYS A 195 -27.40 20.34 -15.76
C LYS A 195 -26.06 20.51 -16.47
N THR A 196 -25.08 21.18 -15.87
CA THR A 196 -23.74 21.34 -16.48
C THR A 196 -22.94 20.04 -16.44
N LEU A 197 -23.13 19.18 -15.44
CA LEU A 197 -22.38 17.92 -15.31
C LEU A 197 -22.88 16.79 -16.24
N ILE A 198 -24.13 16.85 -16.71
CA ILE A 198 -24.73 15.79 -17.54
C ILE A 198 -24.51 16.02 -19.05
N ILE A 199 -24.33 17.27 -19.50
CA ILE A 199 -24.17 17.61 -20.93
C ILE A 199 -22.73 17.35 -21.45
N ASP A 200 -21.71 17.40 -20.59
CA ASP A 200 -20.30 17.23 -21.01
C ASP A 200 -19.82 15.77 -21.14
N ARG A 201 -20.65 14.77 -20.78
CA ARG A 201 -20.26 13.34 -20.86
C ARG A 201 -21.03 12.48 -21.88
N VAL A 202 -22.04 13.01 -22.58
CA VAL A 202 -22.76 12.27 -23.64
C VAL A 202 -23.23 13.22 -24.77
N PRO A 203 -22.48 13.36 -25.88
CA PRO A 203 -22.85 14.29 -26.97
C PRO A 203 -24.06 13.86 -27.81
N CYS A 204 -24.62 12.66 -27.61
CA CYS A 204 -25.59 12.05 -28.52
C CYS A 204 -27.05 12.01 -28.03
N LEU A 205 -27.42 12.68 -26.94
CA LEU A 205 -28.80 12.63 -26.42
C LEU A 205 -29.49 14.00 -26.38
N GLY A 206 -29.30 14.82 -27.41
CA GLY A 206 -29.93 16.13 -27.55
C GLY A 206 -31.36 16.15 -28.11
N ILE A 207 -32.07 15.01 -28.20
CA ILE A 207 -33.38 14.94 -28.90
C ILE A 207 -34.56 14.42 -28.06
N LEU A 208 -34.36 13.88 -26.86
CA LEU A 208 -35.47 13.55 -25.97
C LEU A 208 -35.34 14.33 -24.67
N LEU A 209 -36.01 15.47 -24.60
CA LEU A 209 -36.75 16.04 -23.46
C LEU A 209 -37.16 17.48 -23.82
N ASN A 210 -37.85 17.65 -24.96
CA ASN A 210 -38.84 18.71 -25.12
C ASN A 210 -40.12 18.19 -24.45
N LEU A 211 -40.50 18.76 -23.30
CA LEU A 211 -41.86 18.85 -22.78
C LEU A 211 -41.82 19.64 -21.46
N GLU A 212 -41.77 20.97 -21.58
CA GLU A 212 -42.64 21.98 -20.94
C GLU A 212 -42.20 23.38 -21.37
#